data_AF-A0A2E9VND2-F1
#
_entry.id   AF-A0A2E9VND2-F1
#
_cell.length_a   1.000
_cell.length_b   1.000
_cell.length_c   1.000
_cell.angle_alpha   90.00
_cell.angle_beta   90.00
_cell.angle_gamma   90.00
#
_symmetry.space_group_name_H-M   'P 1'
#
loop_
_entity.id
_entity.type
_entity.pdbx_description
1 polymer ?
#
loop_
_entity_poly.entity_id
_entity_poly.type
_entity_poly.pdbx_seq_one_letter_code
_entity_poly.pdbx_strand_id
1 'polypeptide(L)'
;MRTDQRLAAIPEAERPGTVLFVTLTDGEENSSSEYNLHRINEMITEQREKYSWQFLLLAANQDAIATASQFGIGAGQAMTFGASEQGLAGTMSVMKQKVTSMRESRVAGRDMVSLGA
;
A
#
# COMPACT_ATOMS: atom_id res chain seq x y z
N MET A 1 2.19 18.56 -2.33
CA MET A 1 0.85 18.39 -2.94
C MET A 1 0.31 17.06 -2.46
N ARG A 2 -0.87 17.01 -1.82
CA ARG A 2 -1.42 15.73 -1.34
C ARG A 2 -2.05 14.93 -2.49
N THR A 3 -1.81 13.63 -2.52
CA THR A 3 -2.22 12.74 -3.65
C THR A 3 -3.73 12.66 -3.82
N ASP A 4 -4.48 12.69 -2.72
CA ASP A 4 -5.96 12.76 -2.67
C ASP A 4 -6.51 13.99 -3.40
N GLN A 5 -5.95 15.17 -3.13
CA GLN A 5 -6.38 16.42 -3.76
C GLN A 5 -6.14 16.40 -5.27
N ARG A 6 -5.01 15.83 -5.68
CA ARG A 6 -4.70 15.66 -7.11
C ARG A 6 -5.71 14.76 -7.79
N LEU A 7 -6.05 13.62 -7.20
CA LEU A 7 -7.01 12.67 -7.77
C LEU A 7 -8.44 13.23 -7.75
N ALA A 8 -8.80 14.00 -6.72
CA ALA A 8 -10.10 14.68 -6.65
C ALA A 8 -10.27 15.73 -7.76
N ALA A 9 -9.18 16.39 -8.17
CA ALA A 9 -9.18 17.37 -9.26
C ALA A 9 -9.28 16.75 -10.66
N ILE A 10 -9.08 15.43 -10.80
CA ILE A 10 -9.28 14.72 -12.08
C ILE A 10 -10.78 14.49 -12.28
N PRO A 11 -11.35 14.76 -13.48
CA PRO A 11 -12.72 14.41 -13.82
C PRO A 11 -13.02 12.95 -13.50
N GLU A 12 -14.22 12.65 -13.00
CA GLU A 12 -14.54 11.30 -12.50
C GLU A 12 -14.31 10.20 -13.54
N ALA A 13 -14.65 10.45 -14.81
CA ALA A 13 -14.43 9.51 -15.92
C ALA A 13 -12.96 9.21 -16.20
N GLU A 14 -12.04 10.10 -15.78
CA GLU A 14 -10.60 9.99 -15.99
C GLU A 14 -9.86 9.54 -14.72
N ARG A 15 -10.56 9.42 -13.59
CA ARG A 15 -9.93 8.96 -12.34
C ARG A 15 -9.49 7.51 -12.49
N PRO A 16 -8.31 7.15 -11.93
CA PRO A 16 -7.90 5.75 -11.90
C PRO A 16 -8.93 4.94 -11.10
N GLY A 17 -9.54 3.92 -11.72
CA GLY A 17 -10.42 3.03 -10.98
C GLY A 17 -9.70 2.00 -10.10
N THR A 18 -8.37 2.13 -9.95
CA THR A 18 -7.60 1.42 -8.93
C THR A 18 -6.42 2.30 -8.52
N VAL A 19 -6.20 2.47 -7.22
CA VAL A 19 -5.05 3.19 -6.66
C VAL A 19 -4.27 2.23 -5.76
N LEU A 20 -2.99 2.01 -6.09
CA LEU A 20 -2.05 1.25 -5.28
C LEU A 20 -0.97 2.20 -4.78
N PHE A 21 -0.85 2.32 -3.46
CA PHE A 21 0.20 3.05 -2.78
C PHE A 21 1.28 2.06 -2.33
N VAL A 22 2.52 2.28 -2.77
CA VAL A 22 3.67 1.46 -2.39
C VAL A 22 4.64 2.34 -1.62
N THR A 23 4.95 1.93 -0.39
CA THR A 23 5.92 2.62 0.45
C THR A 23 7.16 1.76 0.58
N LEU A 24 8.30 2.28 0.13
CA LEU A 24 9.62 1.67 0.32
C LEU A 24 10.42 2.50 1.32
N THR A 25 10.88 1.88 2.38
CA THR A 25 11.58 2.55 3.49
C THR A 25 12.98 1.96 3.71
N ASP A 26 13.86 2.77 4.29
CA ASP A 26 15.24 2.42 4.63
C ASP A 26 15.39 1.76 6.02
N GLY A 27 14.30 1.62 6.77
CA GLY A 27 14.29 1.02 8.11
C GLY A 27 14.29 2.02 9.27
N GLU A 28 14.25 3.33 8.98
CA GLU A 28 14.16 4.41 9.98
C GLU A 28 12.77 5.05 10.03
N GLU A 29 11.70 4.24 9.94
CA GLU A 29 10.33 4.76 9.83
C GLU A 29 9.91 5.61 11.04
N ASN A 30 10.56 5.42 12.19
CA ASN A 30 10.31 6.14 13.44
C ASN A 30 11.18 7.43 13.61
N SER A 31 11.99 7.79 12.63
CA SER A 31 12.92 8.93 12.72
C SER A 31 12.23 10.29 12.46
N SER A 32 11.00 10.29 11.90
CA SER A 32 10.19 11.50 11.72
C SER A 32 9.37 11.83 12.97
N SER A 33 9.31 13.12 13.31
CA SER A 33 8.50 13.64 14.41
C SER A 33 7.24 14.41 13.95
N GLU A 34 7.02 14.54 12.63
CA GLU A 34 5.92 15.34 12.09
C GLU A 34 4.56 14.63 12.18
N TYR A 35 4.55 13.31 11.99
CA TYR A 35 3.36 12.46 12.08
C TYR A 35 3.65 11.27 12.98
N ASN A 36 2.78 11.04 13.97
CA ASN A 36 2.85 9.82 14.77
C ASN A 36 2.16 8.65 14.06
N LEU A 37 2.46 7.43 14.51
CA LEU A 37 1.96 6.19 13.92
C LEU A 37 0.43 6.11 13.91
N HIS A 38 -0.22 6.60 14.96
CA HIS A 38 -1.68 6.62 15.05
C HIS A 38 -2.29 7.47 13.93
N ARG A 39 -1.73 8.66 13.68
CA ARG A 39 -2.20 9.53 12.61
C ARG A 39 -1.99 8.92 11.22
N ILE A 40 -0.88 8.22 11.00
CA ILE A 40 -0.62 7.51 9.75
C ILE A 40 -1.66 6.40 9.54
N ASN A 41 -1.95 5.63 10.59
CA ASN A 41 -2.97 4.58 10.56
C ASN A 41 -4.36 5.11 10.19
N GLU A 42 -4.80 6.20 10.82
CA GLU A 42 -6.08 6.84 10.50
C GLU A 42 -6.16 7.25 9.02
N MET A 43 -5.10 7.87 8.51
CA MET A 43 -5.04 8.32 7.12
C MET A 43 -5.09 7.14 6.15
N ILE A 44 -4.36 6.06 6.42
CA ILE A 44 -4.37 4.87 5.57
C ILE A 44 -5.74 4.18 5.62
N THR A 45 -6.34 4.09 6.81
CA THR A 45 -7.67 3.50 7.02
C THR A 45 -8.74 4.27 6.25
N GLU A 46 -8.78 5.61 6.35
CA GLU A 46 -9.73 6.43 5.59
C GLU A 46 -9.61 6.16 4.09
N GLN A 47 -8.39 6.13 3.55
CA GLN A 47 -8.19 5.92 2.11
C GLN A 47 -8.58 4.52 1.65
N ARG A 48 -8.36 3.51 2.48
CA ARG A 48 -8.78 2.12 2.20
C ARG A 48 -10.29 1.97 2.23
N GLU A 49 -10.94 2.44 3.28
CA GLU A 49 -12.36 2.17 3.50
C GLU A 49 -13.25 3.03 2.62
N LYS A 50 -12.88 4.30 2.41
CA LYS A 50 -13.71 5.26 1.67
C LYS A 50 -13.46 5.24 0.17
N TYR A 51 -12.22 4.96 -0.24
CA TYR A 51 -11.80 5.06 -1.64
C TYR A 51 -11.24 3.74 -2.19
N SER A 52 -11.27 2.66 -1.41
CA SER A 52 -10.78 1.33 -1.81
C SER A 52 -9.30 1.32 -2.22
N TRP A 53 -8.51 2.28 -1.72
CA TRP A 53 -7.09 2.34 -2.01
C TRP A 53 -6.36 1.14 -1.41
N GLN A 54 -5.37 0.67 -2.11
CA GLN A 54 -4.56 -0.48 -1.71
C GLN A 54 -3.21 0.02 -1.25
N PHE A 55 -2.69 -0.54 -0.16
CA PHE A 55 -1.40 -0.17 0.39
C PHE A 55 -0.48 -1.39 0.39
N LEU A 56 0.79 -1.17 0.09
CA LEU A 56 1.86 -2.16 0.13
C LEU A 56 3.07 -1.54 0.83
N LEU A 57 3.50 -2.14 1.95
CA LEU A 57 4.71 -1.72 2.66
C LEU A 57 5.88 -2.63 2.29
N LEU A 58 6.97 -2.01 1.86
CA LEU A 58 8.26 -2.62 1.59
C LEU A 58 9.27 -2.03 2.57
N ALA A 59 9.54 -2.71 3.67
CA ALA A 59 10.46 -2.17 4.68
C ALA A 59 11.82 -2.86 4.59
N ALA A 60 12.91 -2.12 4.67
CA ALA A 60 14.25 -2.71 4.79
C ALA A 60 14.45 -3.44 6.13
N ASN A 61 13.60 -3.14 7.13
CA ASN A 61 13.67 -3.75 8.46
C ASN A 61 13.16 -5.22 8.47
N GLN A 62 13.65 -6.02 9.42
CA GLN A 62 13.23 -7.42 9.61
C GLN A 62 11.78 -7.55 10.09
N ASP A 63 11.15 -6.44 10.50
CA ASP A 63 9.80 -6.42 11.07
C ASP A 63 8.83 -5.57 10.24
N ALA A 64 8.88 -5.78 8.93
CA ALA A 64 8.00 -5.12 7.96
C ALA A 64 6.51 -5.37 8.29
N ILE A 65 6.20 -6.54 8.86
CA ILE A 65 4.85 -6.94 9.24
C ILE A 65 4.37 -6.17 10.47
N ALA A 66 5.17 -6.06 11.56
CA ALA A 66 4.72 -5.28 12.71
C ALA A 66 4.65 -3.78 12.39
N THR A 67 5.55 -3.27 11.54
CA THR A 67 5.49 -1.88 11.06
C THR A 67 4.21 -1.65 10.25
N ALA A 68 3.89 -2.56 9.33
CA ALA A 68 2.65 -2.51 8.56
C ALA A 68 1.40 -2.55 9.44
N SER A 69 1.38 -3.39 10.48
CA SER A 69 0.27 -3.46 11.42
C SER A 69 0.03 -2.12 12.12
N GLN A 70 1.10 -1.42 12.52
CA GLN A 70 1.01 -0.08 13.11
C GLN A 70 0.42 0.95 12.13
N PHE A 71 0.66 0.79 10.84
CA PHE A 71 0.06 1.61 9.77
C PHE A 71 -1.35 1.16 9.35
N GLY A 72 -1.89 0.10 9.95
CA GLY A 72 -3.21 -0.44 9.58
C GLY A 72 -3.17 -1.26 8.28
N ILE A 73 -1.97 -1.65 7.82
CA ILE A 73 -1.73 -2.46 6.63
C ILE A 73 -1.68 -3.94 7.05
N GLY A 74 -2.37 -4.82 6.32
CA GLY A 74 -2.41 -6.25 6.64
C GLY A 74 -1.08 -6.94 6.36
N ALA A 75 -0.80 -8.06 7.04
CA ALA A 75 0.45 -8.81 6.86
C ALA A 75 0.68 -9.27 5.41
N GLY A 76 -0.37 -9.66 4.68
CA GLY A 76 -0.31 -10.00 3.25
C GLY A 76 -0.10 -8.80 2.31
N GLN A 77 0.09 -7.60 2.86
CA GLN A 77 0.40 -6.35 2.19
C GLN A 77 1.71 -5.73 2.71
N ALA A 78 2.56 -6.55 3.35
CA ALA A 78 3.87 -6.15 3.84
C ALA A 78 4.93 -7.16 3.44
N MET A 79 6.13 -6.69 3.07
CA MET A 79 7.28 -7.56 2.86
C MET A 79 8.58 -6.86 3.27
N THR A 80 9.54 -7.66 3.73
CA THR A 80 10.91 -7.18 3.93
C THR A 80 11.60 -7.01 2.59
N PHE A 81 12.09 -5.81 2.33
CA PHE A 81 12.86 -5.46 1.16
C PHE A 81 14.34 -5.78 1.40
N GLY A 82 14.87 -6.74 0.64
CA GLY A 82 16.32 -6.91 0.52
C GLY A 82 16.88 -6.00 -0.56
N ALA A 83 17.82 -5.13 -0.23
CA ALA A 83 18.50 -4.26 -1.20
C ALA A 83 19.44 -5.00 -2.17
N SER A 84 19.50 -6.33 -2.11
CA SER A 84 20.20 -7.15 -3.10
C SER A 84 19.42 -7.21 -4.41
N GLU A 85 20.10 -7.51 -5.51
CA GLU A 85 19.48 -7.72 -6.82
C GLU A 85 18.35 -8.78 -6.76
N GLN A 86 18.56 -9.84 -5.97
CA GLN A 86 17.55 -10.88 -5.74
C GLN A 86 16.35 -10.35 -4.95
N GLY A 87 16.57 -9.52 -3.93
CA GLY A 87 15.50 -8.92 -3.14
C GLY A 87 14.66 -7.92 -3.95
N LEU A 88 15.29 -7.14 -4.83
CA LEU A 88 14.59 -6.26 -5.77
C LEU A 88 13.77 -7.06 -6.80
N ALA A 89 14.35 -8.12 -7.37
CA ALA A 89 13.65 -8.98 -8.33
C ALA A 89 12.43 -9.67 -7.69
N GLY A 90 12.57 -10.18 -6.46
CA GLY A 90 11.48 -10.78 -5.69
C GLY A 90 10.36 -9.77 -5.42
N THR A 91 10.72 -8.56 -4.97
CA THR A 91 9.78 -7.46 -4.72
C THR A 91 8.98 -7.10 -5.97
N MET A 92 9.66 -6.95 -7.12
CA MET A 92 9.01 -6.64 -8.39
C MET A 92 8.08 -7.76 -8.86
N SER A 93 8.43 -9.03 -8.61
CA SER A 93 7.58 -10.17 -8.92
C SER A 93 6.27 -10.13 -8.13
N VAL A 94 6.34 -9.90 -6.81
CA VAL A 94 5.15 -9.82 -5.95
C VAL A 94 4.29 -8.61 -6.32
N MET A 95 4.89 -7.46 -6.61
CA MET A 95 4.16 -6.29 -7.12
C MET A 95 3.41 -6.61 -8.42
N LYS A 96 4.08 -7.27 -9.38
CA LYS A 96 3.46 -7.66 -10.66
C LYS A 96 2.25 -8.56 -10.42
N GLN A 97 2.38 -9.59 -9.59
CA GLN A 97 1.28 -10.49 -9.25
C GLN A 97 0.11 -9.74 -8.60
N LYS A 98 0.39 -8.84 -7.66
CA LYS A 98 -0.63 -8.03 -6.98
C LYS A 98 -1.38 -7.14 -7.96
N VAL A 99 -0.67 -6.41 -8.83
CA VAL A 99 -1.28 -5.54 -9.84
C VAL A 99 -2.10 -6.35 -10.84
N THR A 100 -1.61 -7.50 -11.30
CA THR A 100 -2.36 -8.40 -12.19
C THR A 100 -3.65 -8.87 -11.54
N SER A 101 -3.58 -9.40 -10.31
CA SER A 101 -4.75 -9.86 -9.55
C SER A 101 -5.78 -8.75 -9.32
N MET A 102 -5.33 -7.52 -9.05
CA MET A 102 -6.22 -6.36 -8.91
C MET A 102 -6.94 -6.03 -10.22
N ARG A 103 -6.22 -6.05 -11.34
CA ARG A 103 -6.80 -5.80 -12.67
C ARG A 103 -7.83 -6.86 -13.02
N GLU A 104 -7.52 -8.13 -12.79
CA GLU A 104 -8.43 -9.25 -13.04
C GLU A 104 -9.69 -9.15 -12.16
N SER A 105 -9.54 -8.85 -10.87
CA SER A 105 -10.66 -8.72 -9.94
C SER A 105 -11.60 -7.59 -10.35
N ARG A 106 -11.04 -6.45 -10.79
CA ARG A 106 -11.82 -5.31 -11.30
C ARG A 106 -12.55 -5.65 -12.61
N VAL A 107 -11.90 -6.35 -13.54
CA VAL A 107 -12.55 -6.79 -14.79
C VAL A 107 -13.67 -7.80 -14.50
N ALA A 108 -13.49 -8.67 -13.50
CA ALA A 108 -14.48 -9.65 -13.09
C ALA A 108 -15.64 -9.06 -12.26
N GLY A 109 -15.66 -7.76 -11.96
CA GLY A 109 -16.68 -7.11 -11.14
C GLY A 109 -16.74 -7.63 -9.69
N ARG A 110 -15.62 -8.16 -9.18
CA ARG A 110 -15.51 -8.63 -7.80
C ARG A 110 -14.98 -7.48 -6.94
N ASP A 111 -15.78 -7.01 -5.98
CA ASP A 111 -15.27 -6.15 -4.92
C ASP A 111 -14.22 -6.93 -4.12
N MET A 112 -13.00 -6.39 -4.01
CA MET A 112 -11.96 -6.94 -3.14
C MET A 112 -12.31 -6.63 -1.67
N VAL A 113 -13.37 -7.23 -1.15
CA VAL A 113 -13.65 -7.25 0.29
C VAL A 113 -12.97 -8.49 0.87
N SER A 114 -11.92 -8.24 1.65
CA SER A 114 -11.25 -9.14 2.60
C SER A 114 -10.72 -10.49 2.09
N LEU A 115 -9.48 -10.49 1.59
CA LEU A 115 -8.55 -11.59 1.86
C LEU A 115 -7.84 -11.31 3.18
N GLY A 116 -8.57 -11.55 4.27
CA GLY A 116 -8.15 -11.31 5.65
C GLY A 116 -9.10 -12.01 6.60
N ALA A 117 -9.02 -13.34 6.60
CA ALA A 117 -9.44 -14.20 7.69
C ALA A 117 -8.24 -15.08 8.05
#